data_AF-I5AT50-F1
#
_entry.id   AF-I5AT50-F1
#
_cell.length_a   1.000
_cell.length_b   1.000
_cell.length_c   1.000
_cell.angle_alpha   90.00
_cell.angle_beta   90.00
_cell.angle_gamma   90.00
#
_symmetry.space_group_name_H-M   'P 1'
#
loop_
_entity.id
_entity.type
_entity.pdbx_description
1 polymer ?
#
loop_
_entity_poly.entity_id
_entity_poly.type
_entity_poly.pdbx_seq_one_letter_code
_entity_poly.pdbx_strand_id
1 'polypeptide(L)'
;MKITKKIFSVILGFMLVIGFIPGMILDVRADDGSYAATLTADQAVNSQSLNLEMSFFAEAGGKGTNLGNQVVSISPSSGTYTNTNNGSIPQNTKSVKLTLQTAGNSVDFNNSNILLNGTAVNNIAGITGNLVLDITDSDTLSINIKVISANPSGGNPDPGNTGEQKSLTFQLSGDKDIIEEVVVSCDTEPNGKRINPATGKVDLASSENYTVKFIPYFGGTKIANVTVDGVACNIDAADGSASLTVAAKDTPYNVVVTKGGQSDDVTILWTYDPSEKTGGWADAYIDSSTGTVQFVSASRNGQAVNLNVDTNNGGYIQCKRGDVVTLKFIPKAGYQLSSASLNGQTLEAQAEQSTFKVTMNGNFHLAGAFSKTNPQIKVSESSNVSGLGVSGTDAALTTGNVAIGLEGGKTNPKNAAIQTAMGNDSSDFVSTVETVEITMTNIISKGGNGDYFSNEGNYWTNNMTDLTKPVSFSLSVPDKLSTSETYSIVRNHDGKLEELAATYSASTETLTFSSDKFSDYTIIKKKTASTSDKNSSSERKSSSSSSSSSSSDSKKSSSSGKNTTSSGQNTSTDKNTNNSSAVKSPKTGDPNELRIWCFFFLASLGWLGFLGYYKKKSIGK
;
A
#
# COMPACT_ATOMS: atom_id res chain seq x y z
N MET A 1 11.98 25.83 -52.11
CA MET A 1 11.76 26.59 -50.87
C MET A 1 10.77 25.84 -49.99
N LYS A 2 11.15 25.46 -48.75
CA LYS A 2 10.30 24.96 -47.63
C LYS A 2 9.45 23.67 -47.87
N ILE A 3 9.65 22.55 -47.16
CA ILE A 3 9.37 22.19 -45.72
C ILE A 3 7.89 21.74 -45.53
N THR A 4 7.50 20.60 -44.93
CA THR A 4 8.19 19.47 -44.21
C THR A 4 7.32 18.21 -44.05
N LYS A 5 7.95 17.04 -43.75
CA LYS A 5 7.58 15.90 -42.82
C LYS A 5 6.09 15.51 -42.65
N LYS A 6 5.65 14.24 -42.57
CA LYS A 6 6.25 12.89 -42.33
C LYS A 6 5.22 11.84 -42.90
N ILE A 7 5.47 10.60 -43.33
CA ILE A 7 6.57 9.59 -43.21
C ILE A 7 6.59 8.90 -41.82
N PHE A 8 6.63 7.56 -41.65
CA PHE A 8 6.99 6.41 -42.50
C PHE A 8 5.87 5.32 -42.48
N SER A 9 5.96 4.27 -43.31
CA SER A 9 4.93 3.21 -43.43
C SER A 9 5.51 1.79 -43.54
N VAL A 10 4.71 0.78 -43.17
CA VAL A 10 4.85 -0.69 -43.42
C VAL A 10 6.21 -1.36 -43.13
N ILE A 11 6.22 -2.24 -42.12
CA ILE A 11 6.73 -3.61 -42.28
C ILE A 11 5.72 -4.56 -41.63
N LEU A 12 5.20 -5.52 -42.40
CA LEU A 12 4.60 -6.76 -41.89
C LEU A 12 5.52 -7.89 -42.37
N GLY A 13 6.04 -8.69 -41.44
CA GLY A 13 7.14 -9.61 -41.75
C GLY A 13 6.68 -10.94 -42.35
N PHE A 14 7.64 -11.70 -42.86
CA PHE A 14 7.72 -13.15 -42.61
C PHE A 14 9.20 -13.60 -42.66
N MET A 15 9.45 -14.78 -42.08
CA MET A 15 10.68 -15.59 -42.06
C MET A 15 11.64 -15.46 -43.27
N LEU A 16 12.95 -15.72 -43.16
CA LEU A 16 13.53 -16.98 -42.66
C LEU A 16 15.06 -16.87 -42.43
N VAL A 17 15.64 -17.77 -41.61
CA VAL A 17 17.10 -17.95 -41.33
C VAL A 17 17.68 -16.73 -40.57
N ILE A 18 18.57 -16.81 -39.57
CA ILE A 18 19.63 -17.78 -39.22
C ILE A 18 19.65 -17.99 -37.69
N GLY A 19 20.09 -19.16 -37.22
CA GLY A 19 20.45 -19.35 -35.80
C GLY A 19 21.89 -18.91 -35.52
N PHE A 20 22.07 -17.83 -34.75
CA PHE A 20 23.39 -17.42 -34.23
C PHE A 20 23.30 -16.80 -32.83
N ILE A 21 24.23 -17.25 -31.96
CA ILE A 21 24.99 -16.52 -30.93
C ILE A 21 24.23 -15.51 -30.03
N PRO A 22 24.22 -15.69 -28.69
CA PRO A 22 23.94 -14.60 -27.77
C PRO A 22 25.13 -13.61 -27.77
N GLY A 23 24.98 -12.44 -28.38
CA GLY A 23 26.06 -11.46 -28.45
C GLY A 23 25.91 -10.39 -29.54
N MET A 24 24.85 -9.58 -29.48
CA MET A 24 24.77 -8.32 -30.21
C MET A 24 24.15 -7.22 -29.34
N ILE A 25 24.84 -6.09 -29.23
CA ILE A 25 24.36 -4.84 -28.63
C ILE A 25 24.26 -3.82 -29.77
N LEU A 26 23.22 -2.98 -29.73
CA LEU A 26 22.94 -1.99 -30.77
C LEU A 26 23.18 -0.57 -30.23
N ASP A 27 24.38 -0.03 -30.44
CA ASP A 27 24.72 1.33 -30.03
C ASP A 27 23.96 2.37 -30.87
N VAL A 28 23.25 3.27 -30.19
CA VAL A 28 22.60 4.45 -30.79
C VAL A 28 23.34 5.69 -30.32
N ARG A 29 24.15 6.26 -31.21
CA ARG A 29 24.97 7.45 -30.96
C ARG A 29 24.14 8.73 -31.11
N ALA A 30 24.35 9.70 -30.22
CA ALA A 30 23.83 11.06 -30.34
C ALA A 30 24.96 12.04 -30.72
N ASP A 31 24.65 13.04 -31.54
CA ASP A 31 25.63 14.00 -32.08
C ASP A 31 26.04 15.11 -31.09
N ASP A 32 25.89 14.86 -29.78
CA ASP A 32 26.04 15.86 -28.70
C ASP A 32 27.18 15.56 -27.70
N GLY A 33 27.96 14.50 -27.94
CA GLY A 33 29.05 14.09 -27.04
C GLY A 33 28.57 13.32 -25.80
N SER A 34 27.42 12.65 -25.86
CA SER A 34 26.95 11.73 -24.81
C SER A 34 27.68 10.39 -24.85
N TYR A 35 28.15 9.93 -23.69
CA TYR A 35 28.86 8.66 -23.49
C TYR A 35 27.94 7.71 -22.72
N ALA A 36 27.87 6.43 -23.13
CA ALA A 36 27.04 5.43 -22.48
C ALA A 36 27.90 4.36 -21.77
N ALA A 37 27.99 4.43 -20.44
CA ALA A 37 28.55 3.35 -19.64
C ALA A 37 27.47 2.30 -19.33
N THR A 38 27.61 1.11 -19.92
CA THR A 38 26.83 -0.07 -19.48
C THR A 38 27.58 -0.76 -18.35
N LEU A 39 26.90 -1.06 -17.25
CA LEU A 39 27.43 -1.79 -16.10
C LEU A 39 26.61 -3.07 -15.91
N THR A 40 27.29 -4.21 -15.83
CA THR A 40 26.69 -5.55 -15.66
C THR A 40 27.40 -6.29 -14.53
N ALA A 41 26.64 -7.01 -13.71
CA ALA A 41 27.16 -7.89 -12.66
C ALA A 41 26.51 -9.28 -12.78
N ASP A 42 27.34 -10.32 -12.96
CA ASP A 42 26.87 -11.68 -13.28
C ASP A 42 26.45 -12.53 -12.06
N GLN A 43 26.55 -11.99 -10.85
CA GLN A 43 26.28 -12.70 -9.58
C GLN A 43 25.61 -11.78 -8.56
N ALA A 44 24.84 -12.37 -7.64
CA ALA A 44 24.17 -11.65 -6.56
C ALA A 44 25.17 -11.07 -5.53
N VAL A 45 24.89 -9.88 -4.99
CA VAL A 45 25.75 -9.20 -4.01
C VAL A 45 25.00 -9.04 -2.68
N ASN A 46 25.63 -9.47 -1.59
CA ASN A 46 25.02 -9.54 -0.27
C ASN A 46 25.09 -8.21 0.50
N SER A 47 23.98 -7.46 0.49
CA SER A 47 23.63 -6.39 1.46
C SER A 47 24.48 -5.10 1.52
N GLN A 48 25.66 -5.04 0.91
CA GLN A 48 26.47 -3.82 0.83
C GLN A 48 26.68 -3.38 -0.62
N SER A 49 26.34 -2.12 -0.91
CA SER A 49 26.39 -1.55 -2.26
C SER A 49 27.80 -1.47 -2.82
N LEU A 50 27.95 -1.78 -4.11
CA LEU A 50 29.15 -1.43 -4.86
C LEU A 50 29.05 0.04 -5.30
N ASN A 51 30.08 0.84 -5.05
CA ASN A 51 30.14 2.22 -5.53
C ASN A 51 31.25 2.38 -6.59
N LEU A 52 30.87 2.84 -7.78
CA LEU A 52 31.79 3.40 -8.76
C LEU A 52 31.70 4.92 -8.71
N GLU A 53 32.81 5.60 -8.43
CA GLU A 53 32.93 7.05 -8.56
C GLU A 53 33.71 7.39 -9.84
N MET A 54 33.14 8.29 -10.64
CA MET A 54 33.72 8.84 -11.86
C MET A 54 33.95 10.33 -11.67
N SER A 55 35.19 10.80 -11.79
CA SER A 55 35.54 12.22 -11.77
C SER A 55 36.04 12.66 -13.15
N PHE A 56 35.51 13.77 -13.66
CA PHE A 56 35.87 14.31 -14.97
C PHE A 56 36.84 15.49 -14.83
N PHE A 57 37.84 15.60 -15.72
CA PHE A 57 38.89 16.62 -15.62
C PHE A 57 39.11 17.36 -16.95
N ALA A 58 39.37 18.66 -16.85
CA ALA A 58 39.65 19.55 -18.00
C ALA A 58 41.01 19.32 -18.68
N GLU A 59 41.92 18.59 -18.03
CA GLU A 59 43.27 18.31 -18.52
C GLU A 59 43.55 16.80 -18.50
N ALA A 60 44.55 16.37 -19.26
CA ALA A 60 45.01 14.99 -19.33
C ALA A 60 45.63 14.50 -18.00
N GLY A 61 45.66 13.19 -17.80
CA GLY A 61 46.30 12.54 -16.66
C GLY A 61 45.66 12.83 -15.30
N GLY A 62 44.41 13.30 -15.25
CA GLY A 62 43.64 13.50 -14.01
C GLY A 62 44.18 14.60 -13.08
N LYS A 63 44.97 15.53 -13.62
CA LYS A 63 45.66 16.60 -12.85
C LYS A 63 45.00 17.98 -12.94
N GLY A 64 44.11 18.19 -13.91
CA GLY A 64 43.49 19.49 -14.15
C GLY A 64 42.37 19.84 -13.16
N THR A 65 41.60 20.87 -13.49
CA THR A 65 40.37 21.21 -12.77
C THR A 65 39.35 20.07 -12.88
N ASN A 66 38.80 19.65 -11.75
CA ASN A 66 37.67 18.72 -11.69
C ASN A 66 36.40 19.42 -12.19
N LEU A 67 35.72 18.82 -13.17
CA LEU A 67 34.51 19.31 -13.84
C LEU A 67 33.22 18.68 -13.29
N GLY A 68 33.32 17.67 -12.42
CA GLY A 68 32.19 17.00 -11.77
C GLY A 68 32.52 15.57 -11.34
N ASN A 69 31.95 15.15 -10.21
CA ASN A 69 31.92 13.76 -9.78
C ASN A 69 30.52 13.17 -9.98
N GLN A 70 30.46 11.94 -10.47
CA GLN A 70 29.24 11.12 -10.53
C GLN A 70 29.49 9.83 -9.75
N VAL A 71 28.57 9.48 -8.84
CA VAL A 71 28.62 8.24 -8.05
C VAL A 71 27.48 7.33 -8.49
N VAL A 72 27.81 6.10 -8.88
CA VAL A 72 26.84 5.06 -9.21
C VAL A 72 26.92 3.96 -8.15
N SER A 73 25.88 3.88 -7.32
CA SER A 73 25.67 2.76 -6.39
C SER A 73 24.91 1.62 -7.08
N ILE A 74 25.42 0.40 -6.98
CA ILE A 74 24.80 -0.81 -7.52
C ILE A 74 24.39 -1.71 -6.36
N SER A 75 23.11 -2.09 -6.32
CA SER A 75 22.49 -2.84 -5.22
C SER A 75 21.59 -3.97 -5.76
N PRO A 76 22.16 -5.11 -6.21
CA PRO A 76 21.41 -6.17 -6.87
C PRO A 76 20.92 -7.25 -5.90
N SER A 77 19.59 -7.46 -5.84
CA SER A 77 19.00 -8.68 -5.26
C SER A 77 18.98 -9.83 -6.28
N SER A 78 18.67 -9.54 -7.54
CA SER A 78 19.05 -10.30 -8.74
C SER A 78 18.74 -9.50 -10.02
N GLY A 79 19.33 -9.89 -11.15
CA GLY A 79 19.01 -9.33 -12.48
C GLY A 79 19.93 -8.21 -12.96
N THR A 80 19.84 -7.92 -14.28
CA THR A 80 20.72 -6.98 -14.99
C THR A 80 20.38 -5.53 -14.65
N TYR A 81 21.23 -4.87 -13.86
CA TYR A 81 21.08 -3.45 -13.51
C TYR A 81 21.54 -2.52 -14.66
N THR A 82 20.81 -2.52 -15.78
CA THR A 82 20.98 -1.55 -16.86
C THR A 82 20.46 -0.16 -16.46
N ASN A 83 21.06 0.45 -15.43
CA ASN A 83 20.82 1.86 -15.14
C ASN A 83 21.59 2.71 -16.16
N THR A 84 20.96 2.97 -17.29
CA THR A 84 21.42 3.93 -18.30
C THR A 84 21.29 5.35 -17.74
N ASN A 85 22.19 5.70 -16.82
CA ASN A 85 22.49 7.07 -16.41
C ASN A 85 23.10 7.81 -17.60
N ASN A 86 22.28 8.16 -18.58
CA ASN A 86 22.65 8.95 -19.76
C ASN A 86 22.86 10.42 -19.36
N GLY A 87 23.85 10.66 -18.50
CA GLY A 87 24.34 11.98 -18.16
C GLY A 87 25.39 12.42 -19.17
N SER A 88 25.14 13.53 -19.86
CA SER A 88 26.14 14.15 -20.75
C SER A 88 27.42 14.46 -19.96
N ILE A 89 28.59 14.06 -20.49
CA ILE A 89 29.88 14.37 -19.85
C ILE A 89 30.10 15.90 -19.87
N PRO A 90 30.65 16.51 -18.80
CA PRO A 90 30.92 17.94 -18.78
C PRO A 90 31.77 18.40 -19.99
N GLN A 91 31.31 19.45 -20.66
CA GLN A 91 31.98 20.01 -21.83
C GLN A 91 33.43 20.39 -21.49
N ASN A 92 34.36 20.12 -22.42
CA ASN A 92 35.81 20.28 -22.27
C ASN A 92 36.51 19.24 -21.38
N THR A 93 35.86 18.13 -21.00
CA THR A 93 36.58 16.99 -20.37
C THR A 93 37.67 16.44 -21.30
N LYS A 94 38.85 16.13 -20.74
CA LYS A 94 40.00 15.51 -21.42
C LYS A 94 40.59 14.31 -20.70
N SER A 95 40.25 14.07 -19.43
CA SER A 95 40.46 12.77 -18.80
C SER A 95 39.34 12.38 -17.83
N VAL A 96 39.12 11.08 -17.69
CA VAL A 96 38.22 10.46 -16.72
C VAL A 96 39.07 9.73 -15.69
N LYS A 97 38.78 9.98 -14.41
CA LYS A 97 39.33 9.20 -13.30
C LYS A 97 38.24 8.26 -12.78
N LEU A 98 38.55 6.97 -12.74
CA LEU A 98 37.69 5.93 -12.21
C LEU A 98 38.20 5.49 -10.84
N THR A 99 37.32 5.50 -9.84
CA THR A 99 37.60 5.03 -8.48
C THR A 99 36.57 3.97 -8.12
N LEU A 100 37.01 2.72 -7.95
CA LEU A 100 36.13 1.62 -7.56
C LEU A 100 36.26 1.38 -6.05
N GLN A 101 35.17 1.49 -5.31
CA GLN A 101 35.15 1.21 -3.87
C GLN A 101 34.29 -0.03 -3.59
N THR A 102 34.96 -1.16 -3.31
CA THR A 102 34.28 -2.38 -2.85
C THR A 102 34.11 -2.35 -1.34
N ALA A 103 32.87 -2.43 -0.87
CA ALA A 103 32.54 -2.56 0.56
C ALA A 103 32.76 -4.02 1.04
N GLY A 104 34.01 -4.47 1.03
CA GLY A 104 34.40 -5.85 1.39
C GLY A 104 34.24 -6.90 0.29
N ASN A 105 33.68 -6.56 -0.87
CA ASN A 105 33.52 -7.46 -2.01
C ASN A 105 34.81 -7.62 -2.84
N SER A 106 34.96 -8.78 -3.51
CA SER A 106 36.07 -9.09 -4.41
C SER A 106 35.66 -8.94 -5.88
N VAL A 107 36.58 -8.49 -6.73
CA VAL A 107 36.36 -8.32 -8.18
C VAL A 107 37.05 -9.46 -8.94
N ASP A 108 36.37 -10.03 -9.92
CA ASP A 108 36.96 -10.95 -10.88
C ASP A 108 37.77 -10.15 -11.91
N PHE A 109 39.01 -9.80 -11.55
CA PHE A 109 39.90 -8.98 -12.37
C PHE A 109 40.25 -9.63 -13.73
N ASN A 110 40.11 -10.95 -13.86
CA ASN A 110 40.41 -11.68 -15.10
C ASN A 110 39.24 -11.65 -16.10
N ASN A 111 38.01 -11.44 -15.62
CA ASN A 111 36.80 -11.44 -16.44
C ASN A 111 36.08 -10.07 -16.49
N SER A 112 36.52 -9.11 -15.67
CA SER A 112 36.13 -7.69 -15.81
C SER A 112 36.90 -7.03 -16.95
N ASN A 113 36.32 -6.03 -17.62
CA ASN A 113 37.01 -5.27 -18.67
C ASN A 113 36.54 -3.80 -18.74
N ILE A 114 37.46 -2.95 -19.21
CA ILE A 114 37.18 -1.54 -19.53
C ILE A 114 37.51 -1.36 -21.01
N LEU A 115 36.54 -0.86 -21.77
CA LEU A 115 36.60 -0.72 -23.22
C LEU A 115 36.52 0.77 -23.57
N LEU A 116 37.54 1.30 -24.24
CA LEU A 116 37.50 2.64 -24.85
C LEU A 116 37.41 2.44 -26.37
N ASN A 117 36.36 2.97 -26.99
CA ASN A 117 36.05 2.74 -28.41
C ASN A 117 36.01 1.25 -28.79
N GLY A 118 35.42 0.43 -27.91
CA GLY A 118 35.39 -1.04 -28.07
C GLY A 118 36.74 -1.74 -27.92
N THR A 119 37.84 -1.01 -27.65
CA THR A 119 39.18 -1.56 -27.48
C THR A 119 39.49 -1.73 -25.99
N ALA A 120 39.93 -2.93 -25.58
CA ALA A 120 40.20 -3.25 -24.19
C ALA A 120 41.45 -2.53 -23.66
N VAL A 121 41.27 -1.62 -22.71
CA VAL A 121 42.35 -0.82 -22.10
C VAL A 121 42.95 -1.60 -20.92
N ASN A 122 43.53 -2.75 -21.24
CA ASN A 122 43.87 -3.80 -20.28
C ASN A 122 45.05 -3.42 -19.36
N ASN A 123 44.75 -2.91 -18.17
CA ASN A 123 45.58 -3.14 -16.98
C ASN A 123 44.76 -3.03 -15.67
N ILE A 124 43.80 -3.96 -15.50
CA ILE A 124 42.90 -4.01 -14.33
C ILE A 124 43.53 -4.80 -13.16
N ALA A 125 44.61 -5.55 -13.42
CA ALA A 125 45.39 -6.26 -12.41
C ALA A 125 46.06 -5.27 -11.44
N GLY A 126 45.44 -5.06 -10.27
CA GLY A 126 45.96 -4.17 -9.23
C GLY A 126 45.20 -2.85 -9.05
N ILE A 127 43.98 -2.70 -9.58
CA ILE A 127 43.13 -1.53 -9.23
C ILE A 127 42.58 -1.69 -7.81
N THR A 128 43.40 -1.30 -6.84
CA THR A 128 43.04 -0.99 -5.44
C THR A 128 42.97 0.52 -5.19
N GLY A 129 42.86 1.31 -6.26
CA GLY A 129 42.92 2.77 -6.24
C GLY A 129 42.40 3.40 -7.53
N ASN A 130 43.01 4.50 -7.95
CA ASN A 130 42.52 5.33 -9.06
C ASN A 130 43.09 4.88 -10.41
N LEU A 131 42.23 4.60 -11.39
CA LEU A 131 42.61 4.53 -12.81
C LEU A 131 42.31 5.88 -13.48
N VAL A 132 43.16 6.31 -14.41
CA VAL A 132 42.93 7.51 -15.24
C VAL A 132 43.00 7.12 -16.71
N LEU A 133 42.04 7.62 -17.49
CA LEU A 133 41.93 7.44 -18.93
C LEU A 133 41.87 8.82 -19.58
N ASP A 134 42.77 9.12 -20.50
CA ASP A 134 42.65 10.31 -21.36
C ASP A 134 41.60 10.04 -22.45
N ILE A 135 40.72 11.02 -22.70
CA ILE A 135 39.57 10.87 -23.60
C ILE A 135 39.37 12.09 -24.51
N THR A 136 38.69 11.85 -25.62
CA THR A 136 38.28 12.85 -26.62
C THR A 136 36.76 12.83 -26.81
N ASP A 137 36.21 13.96 -27.23
CA ASP A 137 34.78 14.27 -27.38
C ASP A 137 34.02 13.31 -28.32
N SER A 138 34.73 12.43 -29.03
CA SER A 138 34.19 11.38 -29.90
C SER A 138 34.16 9.97 -29.29
N ASP A 139 34.75 9.76 -28.11
CA ASP A 139 35.00 8.41 -27.59
C ASP A 139 33.77 7.75 -26.93
N THR A 140 33.87 6.46 -26.66
CA THR A 140 32.84 5.66 -25.96
C THR A 140 33.50 4.79 -24.90
N LEU A 141 33.02 4.86 -23.65
CA LEU A 141 33.62 4.19 -22.50
C LEU A 141 32.63 3.19 -21.86
N SER A 142 32.92 1.89 -21.98
CA SER A 142 32.12 0.81 -21.38
C SER A 142 32.90 0.11 -20.27
N ILE A 143 32.22 -0.20 -19.16
CA ILE A 143 32.86 -0.63 -17.90
C ILE A 143 32.14 -1.87 -17.36
N ASN A 144 32.65 -3.06 -17.68
CA ASN A 144 32.09 -4.35 -17.26
C ASN A 144 32.82 -4.83 -16.00
N ILE A 145 32.13 -4.86 -14.85
CA ILE A 145 32.70 -5.23 -13.54
C ILE A 145 32.04 -6.50 -13.04
N LYS A 146 32.69 -7.64 -13.24
CA LYS A 146 32.23 -8.90 -12.69
C LYS A 146 32.62 -9.00 -11.21
N VAL A 147 31.65 -8.73 -10.34
CA VAL A 147 31.80 -8.91 -8.88
C VAL A 147 31.74 -10.41 -8.58
N ILE A 148 32.67 -10.90 -7.77
CA ILE A 148 32.51 -12.18 -7.07
C ILE A 148 31.88 -11.83 -5.73
N SER A 149 30.75 -12.46 -5.40
CA SER A 149 30.19 -12.33 -4.06
C SER A 149 31.26 -12.71 -3.04
N ALA A 150 31.46 -11.88 -2.02
CA ALA A 150 32.11 -12.34 -0.81
C ALA A 150 31.16 -13.38 -0.18
N ASN A 151 31.38 -14.66 -0.54
CA ASN A 151 30.82 -15.79 0.19
C ASN A 151 31.07 -15.52 1.69
N PRO A 152 30.07 -15.57 2.58
CA PRO A 152 30.25 -15.34 4.02
C PRO A 152 31.07 -16.44 4.74
N SER A 153 31.91 -17.15 3.98
CA SER A 153 32.97 -18.08 4.39
C SER A 153 34.12 -18.11 3.37
N GLY A 154 34.44 -16.95 2.75
CA GLY A 154 35.58 -16.75 1.84
C GLY A 154 36.52 -15.69 2.40
N GLY A 155 37.31 -16.05 3.41
CA GLY A 155 38.09 -15.09 4.20
C GLY A 155 39.22 -14.41 3.44
N ASN A 156 39.43 -13.11 3.75
CA ASN A 156 40.78 -12.57 3.84
C ASN A 156 41.61 -13.46 4.80
N PRO A 157 42.93 -13.65 4.61
CA PRO A 157 43.73 -14.41 5.57
C PRO A 157 43.69 -13.73 6.94
N ASP A 158 42.89 -14.27 7.84
CA ASP A 158 43.07 -14.06 9.27
C ASP A 158 44.46 -14.60 9.63
N PRO A 159 45.38 -13.79 10.18
CA PRO A 159 46.71 -14.23 10.59
C PRO A 159 46.62 -15.03 11.91
N GLY A 160 45.74 -16.05 11.94
CA GLY A 160 45.22 -16.62 13.19
C GLY A 160 44.65 -18.04 13.12
N ASN A 161 44.27 -18.60 11.95
CA ASN A 161 43.66 -19.93 11.91
C ASN A 161 44.10 -20.83 10.74
N THR A 162 45.14 -21.64 10.97
CA THR A 162 45.64 -22.68 10.06
C THR A 162 44.86 -24.01 10.22
N GLY A 163 43.53 -23.93 10.26
CA GLY A 163 42.66 -25.10 10.41
C GLY A 163 42.63 -25.94 9.13
N GLU A 164 42.89 -27.24 9.27
CA GLU A 164 42.63 -28.22 8.21
C GLU A 164 41.13 -28.24 7.86
N GLN A 165 40.78 -28.48 6.60
CA GLN A 165 39.38 -28.66 6.16
C GLN A 165 39.14 -30.11 5.74
N LYS A 166 37.96 -30.64 6.09
CA LYS A 166 37.51 -31.98 5.70
C LYS A 166 36.32 -31.90 4.76
N SER A 167 36.34 -32.79 3.77
CA SER A 167 35.29 -32.96 2.77
C SER A 167 34.38 -34.12 3.17
N LEU A 168 33.08 -33.87 3.28
CA LEU A 168 32.08 -34.88 3.65
C LEU A 168 31.08 -35.09 2.50
N THR A 169 30.66 -36.34 2.28
CA THR A 169 29.73 -36.72 1.21
C THR A 169 28.59 -37.57 1.78
N PHE A 170 27.36 -37.27 1.39
CA PHE A 170 26.12 -37.90 1.86
C PHE A 170 25.31 -38.42 0.67
N GLN A 171 24.93 -39.69 0.69
CA GLN A 171 24.11 -40.32 -0.36
C GLN A 171 22.69 -40.51 0.17
N LEU A 172 21.77 -39.62 -0.23
CA LEU A 172 20.38 -39.63 0.21
C LEU A 172 19.53 -40.60 -0.62
N SER A 173 18.78 -41.46 0.07
CA SER A 173 17.94 -42.50 -0.49
C SER A 173 16.61 -42.65 0.29
N GLY A 174 15.67 -43.44 -0.24
CA GLY A 174 14.32 -43.51 0.31
C GLY A 174 13.48 -42.28 -0.06
N ASP A 175 12.63 -41.81 0.85
CA ASP A 175 11.72 -40.67 0.67
C ASP A 175 12.45 -39.30 0.72
N LYS A 176 13.61 -39.18 0.09
CA LYS A 176 14.50 -38.00 0.16
C LYS A 176 13.83 -36.68 -0.23
N ASP A 177 12.77 -36.73 -1.05
CA ASP A 177 12.09 -35.55 -1.62
C ASP A 177 11.23 -34.77 -0.60
N ILE A 178 11.10 -35.27 0.64
CA ILE A 178 10.48 -34.53 1.74
C ILE A 178 11.46 -33.57 2.44
N ILE A 179 12.77 -33.68 2.18
CA ILE A 179 13.82 -32.89 2.80
C ILE A 179 14.04 -31.60 2.00
N GLU A 180 13.79 -30.46 2.63
CA GLU A 180 14.05 -29.13 2.06
C GLU A 180 15.55 -28.78 2.17
N GLU A 181 16.17 -29.11 3.30
CA GLU A 181 17.53 -28.69 3.63
C GLU A 181 18.27 -29.75 4.46
N VAL A 182 19.59 -29.86 4.26
CA VAL A 182 20.49 -30.56 5.18
C VAL A 182 21.55 -29.56 5.65
N VAL A 183 21.79 -29.51 6.96
CA VAL A 183 22.83 -28.69 7.61
C VAL A 183 23.85 -29.61 8.25
N VAL A 184 25.14 -29.31 8.08
CA VAL A 184 26.21 -30.01 8.79
C VAL A 184 27.08 -29.01 9.54
N SER A 185 27.23 -29.21 10.85
CA SER A 185 28.04 -28.38 11.74
C SER A 185 29.06 -29.20 12.53
N CYS A 186 30.03 -28.51 13.13
CA CYS A 186 30.98 -29.04 14.10
C CYS A 186 31.30 -27.96 15.13
N ASP A 187 32.02 -28.30 16.20
CA ASP A 187 32.25 -27.39 17.34
C ASP A 187 32.97 -26.08 16.95
N THR A 188 33.75 -26.10 15.86
CA THR A 188 34.46 -24.94 15.29
C THR A 188 33.67 -24.18 14.22
N GLU A 189 32.65 -24.80 13.62
CA GLU A 189 31.69 -24.16 12.69
C GLU A 189 30.24 -24.48 13.16
N PRO A 190 29.79 -23.98 14.34
CA PRO A 190 28.56 -24.44 14.99
C PRO A 190 27.28 -24.04 14.25
N ASN A 191 27.31 -22.95 13.48
CA ASN A 191 26.22 -22.54 12.58
C ASN A 191 26.04 -23.51 11.40
N GLY A 192 27.07 -24.30 11.10
CA GLY A 192 27.11 -25.27 10.01
C GLY A 192 27.09 -24.68 8.60
N LYS A 193 27.06 -25.59 7.62
CA LYS A 193 26.89 -25.27 6.20
C LYS A 193 25.76 -26.10 5.60
N ARG A 194 25.01 -25.47 4.70
CA ARG A 194 23.89 -26.07 3.96
C ARG A 194 24.41 -26.97 2.85
N ILE A 195 24.00 -28.24 2.81
CA ILE A 195 24.24 -29.12 1.67
C ILE A 195 23.14 -28.88 0.63
N ASN A 196 23.51 -28.85 -0.66
CA ASN A 196 22.55 -29.04 -1.74
C ASN A 196 22.18 -30.55 -1.82
N PRO A 197 20.90 -30.94 -1.62
CA PRO A 197 20.50 -32.36 -1.66
C PRO A 197 20.80 -33.08 -2.99
N ALA A 198 20.99 -32.33 -4.09
CA ALA A 198 21.35 -32.89 -5.39
C ALA A 198 22.85 -33.20 -5.56
N THR A 199 23.74 -32.65 -4.71
CA THR A 199 25.19 -32.93 -4.76
C THR A 199 25.68 -33.73 -3.56
N GLY A 200 25.03 -33.62 -2.41
CA GLY A 200 25.35 -34.39 -1.20
C GLY A 200 26.72 -34.05 -0.57
N LYS A 201 27.48 -33.08 -1.09
CA LYS A 201 28.84 -32.75 -0.65
C LYS A 201 28.90 -31.44 0.13
N VAL A 202 29.68 -31.41 1.20
CA VAL A 202 29.96 -30.21 2.00
C VAL A 202 31.41 -30.20 2.49
N ASP A 203 32.03 -29.02 2.53
CA ASP A 203 33.42 -28.81 2.94
C ASP A 203 33.47 -27.91 4.20
N LEU A 204 34.00 -28.45 5.30
CA LEU A 204 33.94 -27.88 6.65
C LEU A 204 35.33 -27.90 7.32
N ALA A 205 35.48 -27.22 8.45
CA ALA A 205 36.64 -27.39 9.33
C ALA A 205 36.81 -28.86 9.75
N SER A 206 38.06 -29.33 9.82
CA SER A 206 38.42 -30.67 10.29
C SER A 206 38.04 -30.82 11.77
N SER A 207 37.29 -31.89 12.08
CA SER A 207 36.76 -32.22 13.40
C SER A 207 36.67 -33.74 13.51
N GLU A 208 36.77 -34.28 14.72
CA GLU A 208 36.50 -35.72 14.95
C GLU A 208 35.03 -36.07 14.73
N ASN A 209 34.12 -35.11 14.97
CA ASN A 209 32.67 -35.30 14.96
C ASN A 209 31.95 -34.15 14.26
N TYR A 210 30.84 -34.47 13.58
CA TYR A 210 29.97 -33.53 12.89
C TYR A 210 28.51 -33.81 13.24
N THR A 211 27.72 -32.77 13.51
CA THR A 211 26.27 -32.90 13.66
C THR A 211 25.58 -32.63 12.34
N VAL A 212 24.80 -33.58 11.87
CA VAL A 212 24.04 -33.54 10.61
C VAL A 212 22.56 -33.37 10.97
N LYS A 213 21.91 -32.33 10.44
CA LYS A 213 20.48 -32.04 10.64
C LYS A 213 19.75 -32.05 9.28
N PHE A 214 18.69 -32.85 9.17
CA PHE A 214 17.81 -32.94 8.01
C PHE A 214 16.49 -32.23 8.33
N ILE A 215 16.11 -31.25 7.51
CA ILE A 215 14.96 -30.37 7.74
C ILE A 215 13.88 -30.70 6.69
N PRO A 216 12.66 -31.08 7.11
CA PRO A 216 11.55 -31.32 6.18
C PRO A 216 10.96 -30.02 5.63
N TYR A 217 10.34 -30.10 4.46
CA TYR A 217 9.61 -28.97 3.88
C TYR A 217 8.46 -28.49 4.79
N PHE A 218 8.41 -27.18 5.08
CA PHE A 218 7.38 -26.61 5.97
C PHE A 218 5.95 -26.88 5.46
N GLY A 219 5.09 -27.43 6.31
CA GLY A 219 3.73 -27.84 5.92
C GLY A 219 3.67 -29.03 4.95
N GLY A 220 4.83 -29.65 4.63
CA GLY A 220 4.94 -30.83 3.77
C GLY A 220 4.64 -32.14 4.51
N THR A 221 5.32 -33.22 4.14
CA THR A 221 5.24 -34.51 4.86
C THR A 221 6.30 -34.57 5.95
N LYS A 222 5.92 -35.00 7.17
CA LYS A 222 6.84 -35.15 8.30
C LYS A 222 7.89 -36.23 8.01
N ILE A 223 9.08 -36.11 8.61
CA ILE A 223 10.00 -37.24 8.74
C ILE A 223 9.41 -38.26 9.73
N ALA A 224 9.41 -39.55 9.38
CA ALA A 224 9.16 -40.64 10.34
C ALA A 224 10.47 -41.20 10.91
N ASN A 225 11.49 -41.31 10.06
CA ASN A 225 12.83 -41.78 10.43
C ASN A 225 13.86 -41.27 9.43
N VAL A 226 15.09 -41.03 9.90
CA VAL A 226 16.29 -40.96 9.06
C VAL A 226 17.33 -41.85 9.70
N THR A 227 18.06 -42.63 8.90
CA THR A 227 19.29 -43.29 9.35
C THR A 227 20.49 -42.77 8.57
N VAL A 228 21.64 -42.65 9.26
CA VAL A 228 22.95 -42.39 8.65
C VAL A 228 23.83 -43.61 8.93
N ASP A 229 24.28 -44.29 7.87
CA ASP A 229 24.96 -45.59 7.91
C ASP A 229 24.23 -46.65 8.77
N GLY A 230 22.90 -46.58 8.80
CA GLY A 230 22.04 -47.47 9.58
C GLY A 230 21.79 -47.05 11.04
N VAL A 231 22.51 -46.05 11.55
CA VAL A 231 22.25 -45.45 12.88
C VAL A 231 21.09 -44.45 12.77
N ALA A 232 20.07 -44.59 13.60
CA ALA A 232 18.90 -43.71 13.58
C ALA A 232 19.21 -42.30 14.14
N CYS A 233 18.70 -41.28 13.46
CA CYS A 233 18.69 -39.90 13.93
C CYS A 233 17.66 -39.70 15.06
N ASN A 234 17.94 -38.75 15.96
CA ASN A 234 16.94 -38.21 16.86
C ASN A 234 15.98 -37.30 16.08
N ILE A 235 14.66 -37.41 16.30
CA ILE A 235 13.67 -36.50 15.72
C ILE A 235 13.31 -35.42 16.74
N ASP A 236 13.39 -34.15 16.34
CA ASP A 236 12.93 -33.02 17.15
C ASP A 236 11.41 -32.88 17.03
N ALA A 237 10.72 -32.84 18.18
CA ALA A 237 9.26 -32.77 18.25
C ALA A 237 8.68 -31.37 17.96
N ALA A 238 9.51 -30.32 17.94
CA ALA A 238 9.07 -28.94 17.70
C ALA A 238 9.00 -28.60 16.21
N ASP A 239 10.10 -28.85 15.48
CA ASP A 239 10.26 -28.54 14.04
C ASP A 239 10.17 -29.77 13.12
N GLY A 240 10.13 -30.99 13.66
CA GLY A 240 10.03 -32.23 12.89
C GLY A 240 11.31 -32.65 12.16
N SER A 241 12.43 -31.98 12.43
CA SER A 241 13.74 -32.29 11.85
C SER A 241 14.37 -33.56 12.45
N ALA A 242 15.31 -34.16 11.73
CA ALA A 242 16.10 -35.29 12.20
C ALA A 242 17.56 -34.88 12.38
N SER A 243 18.21 -35.26 13.48
CA SER A 243 19.64 -34.98 13.70
C SER A 243 20.44 -36.14 14.27
N LEU A 244 21.72 -36.22 13.89
CA LEU A 244 22.68 -37.19 14.44
C LEU A 244 24.10 -36.61 14.41
N THR A 245 24.88 -36.89 15.45
CA THR A 245 26.33 -36.64 15.46
C THR A 245 27.06 -37.87 14.91
N VAL A 246 27.89 -37.67 13.89
CA VAL A 246 28.64 -38.72 13.18
C VAL A 246 30.14 -38.47 13.26
N ALA A 247 30.91 -39.56 13.40
CA ALA A 247 32.37 -39.51 13.39
C ALA A 247 32.91 -39.28 11.98
N ALA A 248 34.01 -38.54 11.89
CA ALA A 248 34.63 -38.13 10.64
C ALA A 248 35.20 -39.30 9.83
N LYS A 249 34.81 -39.40 8.54
CA LYS A 249 35.32 -40.40 7.59
C LYS A 249 35.47 -39.82 6.18
N ASP A 250 36.24 -40.50 5.33
CA ASP A 250 36.51 -40.10 3.94
C ASP A 250 35.63 -40.83 2.91
N THR A 251 34.82 -41.78 3.37
CA THR A 251 33.81 -42.47 2.54
C THR A 251 32.46 -41.76 2.63
N PRO A 252 31.53 -41.98 1.67
CA PRO A 252 30.19 -41.41 1.78
C PRO A 252 29.39 -41.97 2.96
N TYR A 253 28.59 -41.12 3.62
CA TYR A 253 27.55 -41.53 4.56
C TYR A 253 26.31 -41.96 3.79
N ASN A 254 25.78 -43.14 4.09
CA ASN A 254 24.56 -43.67 3.48
C ASN A 254 23.35 -43.16 4.26
N VAL A 255 22.54 -42.29 3.65
CA VAL A 255 21.36 -41.71 4.31
C VAL A 255 20.10 -42.35 3.76
N VAL A 256 19.27 -42.91 4.64
CA VAL A 256 17.94 -43.45 4.28
C VAL A 256 16.87 -42.62 4.98
N VAL A 257 15.99 -42.00 4.20
CA VAL A 257 14.84 -41.21 4.68
C VAL A 257 13.56 -42.02 4.56
N THR A 258 12.74 -42.01 5.61
CA THR A 258 11.39 -42.59 5.62
C THR A 258 10.37 -41.50 5.96
N LYS A 259 9.38 -41.30 5.10
CA LYS A 259 8.31 -40.31 5.34
C LYS A 259 7.30 -40.79 6.37
N GLY A 260 6.74 -39.85 7.12
CA GLY A 260 5.64 -40.04 8.03
C GLY A 260 4.30 -39.58 7.46
N GLY A 261 3.43 -39.10 8.34
CA GLY A 261 2.18 -38.45 7.95
C GLY A 261 2.39 -37.02 7.44
N GLN A 262 1.32 -36.45 6.88
CA GLN A 262 1.23 -35.03 6.53
C GLN A 262 1.54 -34.14 7.74
N SER A 263 2.16 -32.98 7.53
CA SER A 263 2.36 -32.03 8.63
C SER A 263 1.06 -31.36 9.07
N ASP A 264 1.08 -30.91 10.32
CA ASP A 264 0.06 -30.06 10.90
C ASP A 264 0.41 -28.58 10.75
N ASP A 265 1.64 -28.24 10.34
CA ASP A 265 2.05 -26.85 10.11
C ASP A 265 1.26 -26.22 8.96
N VAL A 266 0.70 -25.04 9.21
CA VAL A 266 -0.15 -24.27 8.28
C VAL A 266 0.08 -22.78 8.47
N THR A 267 -0.24 -21.97 7.47
CA THR A 267 -0.04 -20.51 7.50
C THR A 267 -1.33 -19.71 7.62
N ILE A 268 -1.27 -18.54 8.24
CA ILE A 268 -2.18 -17.42 7.93
C ILE A 268 -1.37 -16.39 7.15
N LEU A 269 -1.95 -15.82 6.10
CA LEU A 269 -1.23 -14.99 5.14
C LEU A 269 -2.08 -13.86 4.56
N TRP A 270 -1.56 -12.63 4.62
CA TRP A 270 -2.10 -11.49 3.87
C TRP A 270 -0.99 -10.52 3.45
N THR A 271 -1.23 -9.76 2.38
CA THR A 271 -0.32 -8.70 1.92
C THR A 271 -1.09 -7.44 1.57
N TYR A 272 -0.52 -6.27 1.84
CA TYR A 272 -1.02 -4.97 1.39
C TYR A 272 -0.28 -4.46 0.15
N ASP A 273 0.70 -5.21 -0.37
CA ASP A 273 1.50 -4.81 -1.53
C ASP A 273 0.65 -4.75 -2.82
N PRO A 274 0.48 -3.57 -3.45
CA PRO A 274 -0.35 -3.44 -4.64
C PRO A 274 0.16 -4.22 -5.87
N SER A 275 1.43 -4.63 -5.89
CA SER A 275 1.97 -5.47 -6.98
C SER A 275 1.44 -6.91 -6.93
N GLU A 276 1.18 -7.44 -5.72
CA GLU A 276 0.64 -8.79 -5.55
C GLU A 276 -0.85 -8.91 -5.88
N LYS A 277 -1.56 -7.78 -6.09
CA LYS A 277 -2.97 -7.75 -6.54
C LYS A 277 -3.24 -8.56 -7.81
N THR A 278 -2.23 -8.77 -8.65
CA THR A 278 -2.24 -9.70 -9.79
C THR A 278 -0.97 -10.57 -9.85
N GLY A 279 -0.28 -10.71 -8.72
CA GLY A 279 0.97 -11.46 -8.59
C GLY A 279 0.76 -12.90 -8.16
N GLY A 280 1.80 -13.51 -7.58
CA GLY A 280 1.74 -14.87 -7.06
C GLY A 280 0.91 -15.01 -5.78
N TRP A 281 0.67 -13.88 -5.09
CA TRP A 281 0.04 -13.82 -3.77
C TRP A 281 -1.33 -13.08 -3.83
N ALA A 282 -1.97 -13.07 -5.00
CA ALA A 282 -3.23 -12.36 -5.25
C ALA A 282 -4.42 -12.88 -4.42
N ASP A 283 -4.37 -14.13 -3.97
CA ASP A 283 -5.34 -14.74 -3.04
C ASP A 283 -5.06 -14.41 -1.56
N ALA A 284 -3.95 -13.74 -1.28
CA ALA A 284 -3.60 -13.13 0.01
C ALA A 284 -3.70 -11.59 0.00
N TYR A 285 -3.86 -10.94 -1.16
CA TYR A 285 -3.88 -9.48 -1.26
C TYR A 285 -5.14 -8.85 -0.62
N ILE A 286 -4.91 -7.89 0.27
CA ILE A 286 -5.92 -6.99 0.82
C ILE A 286 -5.62 -5.57 0.37
N ASP A 287 -6.58 -4.92 -0.29
CA ASP A 287 -6.48 -3.50 -0.62
C ASP A 287 -6.67 -2.67 0.66
N SER A 288 -5.60 -2.02 1.14
CA SER A 288 -5.58 -1.31 2.43
C SER A 288 -6.50 -0.08 2.51
N SER A 289 -7.08 0.33 1.37
CA SER A 289 -8.17 1.30 1.30
C SER A 289 -9.54 0.73 1.72
N THR A 290 -9.66 -0.59 1.85
CA THR A 290 -10.90 -1.32 2.21
C THR A 290 -10.91 -1.79 3.67
N GLY A 291 -9.75 -2.12 4.23
CA GLY A 291 -9.60 -2.54 5.62
C GLY A 291 -8.18 -3.06 5.94
N THR A 292 -7.95 -3.43 7.18
CA THR A 292 -6.69 -4.03 7.65
C THR A 292 -6.94 -5.19 8.62
N VAL A 293 -6.04 -6.16 8.62
CA VAL A 293 -6.01 -7.29 9.58
C VAL A 293 -4.85 -7.09 10.57
N GLN A 294 -5.07 -7.50 11.81
CA GLN A 294 -4.07 -7.51 12.89
C GLN A 294 -4.10 -8.84 13.64
N PHE A 295 -2.94 -9.38 13.99
CA PHE A 295 -2.82 -10.49 14.96
C PHE A 295 -3.08 -9.99 16.38
N VAL A 296 -3.73 -10.82 17.22
CA VAL A 296 -3.98 -10.51 18.64
C VAL A 296 -3.35 -11.55 19.56
N SER A 297 -3.62 -12.84 19.32
CA SER A 297 -3.12 -13.95 20.15
C SER A 297 -3.32 -15.30 19.47
N ALA A 298 -2.70 -16.34 19.99
CA ALA A 298 -2.94 -17.72 19.58
C ALA A 298 -2.99 -18.66 20.79
N SER A 299 -3.73 -19.76 20.66
CA SER A 299 -3.77 -20.83 21.65
C SER A 299 -3.81 -22.21 21.01
N ARG A 300 -3.18 -23.20 21.66
CA ARG A 300 -3.15 -24.61 21.27
C ARG A 300 -3.72 -25.42 22.43
N ASN A 301 -4.78 -26.19 22.20
CA ASN A 301 -5.49 -26.95 23.24
C ASN A 301 -5.89 -26.07 24.46
N GLY A 302 -6.28 -24.82 24.22
CA GLY A 302 -6.66 -23.85 25.25
C GLY A 302 -5.51 -23.19 26.03
N GLN A 303 -4.25 -23.57 25.76
CA GLN A 303 -3.07 -22.91 26.34
C GLN A 303 -2.51 -21.86 25.38
N ALA A 304 -2.08 -20.70 25.88
CA ALA A 304 -1.48 -19.67 25.05
C ALA A 304 -0.17 -20.16 24.40
N VAL A 305 0.05 -19.82 23.13
CA VAL A 305 1.28 -20.16 22.40
C VAL A 305 1.87 -18.93 21.70
N ASN A 306 3.19 -18.82 21.77
CA ASN A 306 3.95 -17.88 20.94
C ASN A 306 4.12 -18.51 19.55
N LEU A 307 3.62 -17.84 18.52
CA LEU A 307 3.80 -18.23 17.12
C LEU A 307 4.88 -17.37 16.47
N ASN A 308 5.47 -17.86 15.38
CA ASN A 308 6.25 -17.01 14.49
C ASN A 308 5.28 -16.12 13.71
N VAL A 309 5.41 -14.80 13.87
CA VAL A 309 4.51 -13.78 13.34
C VAL A 309 5.34 -12.67 12.71
N ASP A 310 5.18 -12.49 11.41
CA ASP A 310 5.54 -11.25 10.72
C ASP A 310 4.28 -10.42 10.44
N THR A 311 4.38 -9.10 10.49
CA THR A 311 3.32 -8.13 10.13
C THR A 311 3.83 -7.00 9.22
N ASN A 312 5.01 -7.15 8.60
CA ASN A 312 5.57 -6.18 7.68
C ASN A 312 4.78 -6.15 6.36
N ASN A 313 4.20 -5.00 6.03
CA ASN A 313 3.37 -4.77 4.82
C ASN A 313 2.24 -5.81 4.59
N GLY A 314 1.75 -6.46 5.63
CA GLY A 314 0.84 -7.58 5.53
C GLY A 314 0.84 -8.39 6.82
N GLY A 315 0.88 -9.71 6.70
CA GLY A 315 1.25 -10.59 7.79
C GLY A 315 1.38 -12.06 7.37
N TYR A 316 2.29 -12.75 8.03
CA TYR A 316 2.58 -14.17 7.86
C TYR A 316 2.69 -14.82 9.23
N ILE A 317 1.86 -15.82 9.51
CA ILE A 317 1.78 -16.48 10.82
C ILE A 317 1.93 -17.99 10.63
N GLN A 318 2.94 -18.58 11.27
CA GLN A 318 3.13 -20.03 11.29
C GLN A 318 2.32 -20.63 12.44
N CYS A 319 1.33 -21.44 12.11
CA CYS A 319 0.41 -22.12 13.03
C CYS A 319 0.56 -23.64 12.89
N LYS A 320 -0.06 -24.40 13.80
CA LYS A 320 -0.37 -25.83 13.59
C LYS A 320 -1.89 -26.03 13.50
N ARG A 321 -2.33 -27.09 12.81
CA ARG A 321 -3.73 -27.48 12.68
C ARG A 321 -4.35 -27.71 14.06
N GLY A 322 -5.52 -27.12 14.30
CA GLY A 322 -6.17 -27.10 15.61
C GLY A 322 -5.75 -25.93 16.52
N ASP A 323 -4.78 -25.10 16.12
CA ASP A 323 -4.55 -23.82 16.81
C ASP A 323 -5.75 -22.90 16.62
N VAL A 324 -6.12 -22.20 17.69
CA VAL A 324 -7.14 -21.16 17.68
C VAL A 324 -6.44 -19.81 17.71
N VAL A 325 -6.45 -19.11 16.56
CA VAL A 325 -5.83 -17.79 16.39
C VAL A 325 -6.89 -16.71 16.50
N THR A 326 -6.57 -15.63 17.23
CA THR A 326 -7.42 -14.45 17.36
C THR A 326 -6.87 -13.32 16.48
N LEU A 327 -7.71 -12.82 15.57
CA LEU A 327 -7.41 -11.72 14.65
C LEU A 327 -8.40 -10.57 14.82
N LYS A 328 -7.97 -9.35 14.52
CA LYS A 328 -8.87 -8.20 14.31
C LYS A 328 -9.00 -7.89 12.81
N PHE A 329 -10.22 -7.93 12.29
CA PHE A 329 -10.58 -7.54 10.92
C PHE A 329 -11.24 -6.16 10.96
N ILE A 330 -10.48 -5.11 10.61
CA ILE A 330 -10.87 -3.71 10.78
C ILE A 330 -11.20 -3.10 9.41
N PRO A 331 -12.49 -3.04 9.01
CA PRO A 331 -12.87 -2.39 7.75
C PRO A 331 -12.65 -0.88 7.81
N LYS A 332 -12.38 -0.24 6.67
CA LYS A 332 -12.45 1.22 6.53
C LYS A 332 -13.92 1.68 6.52
N ALA A 333 -14.13 2.99 6.64
CA ALA A 333 -15.44 3.60 6.47
C ALA A 333 -16.05 3.27 5.09
N GLY A 334 -17.33 2.85 5.08
CA GLY A 334 -18.04 2.36 3.90
C GLY A 334 -17.81 0.88 3.57
N TYR A 335 -16.98 0.17 4.33
CA TYR A 335 -16.67 -1.25 4.13
C TYR A 335 -17.14 -2.12 5.30
N GLN A 336 -17.32 -3.42 5.06
CA GLN A 336 -17.66 -4.43 6.06
C GLN A 336 -16.85 -5.71 5.81
N LEU A 337 -16.76 -6.59 6.82
CA LEU A 337 -16.32 -7.97 6.63
C LEU A 337 -17.31 -8.68 5.67
N SER A 338 -16.79 -9.31 4.62
CA SER A 338 -17.60 -9.88 3.53
C SER A 338 -18.42 -11.12 3.92
N SER A 339 -17.98 -11.87 4.94
CA SER A 339 -18.56 -13.18 5.32
C SER A 339 -18.02 -13.66 6.67
N ALA A 340 -18.81 -14.40 7.44
CA ALA A 340 -18.39 -15.13 8.64
C ALA A 340 -17.59 -16.41 8.31
N SER A 341 -17.31 -16.67 7.04
CA SER A 341 -16.38 -17.69 6.56
C SER A 341 -15.57 -17.14 5.38
N LEU A 342 -14.25 -17.16 5.49
CA LEU A 342 -13.32 -16.73 4.45
C LEU A 342 -12.45 -17.94 4.06
N ASN A 343 -12.31 -18.19 2.75
CA ASN A 343 -11.47 -19.27 2.19
C ASN A 343 -11.61 -20.63 2.93
N GLY A 344 -12.86 -20.98 3.27
CA GLY A 344 -13.23 -22.24 3.93
C GLY A 344 -13.07 -22.26 5.46
N GLN A 345 -12.53 -21.20 6.08
CA GLN A 345 -12.33 -21.13 7.53
C GLN A 345 -13.36 -20.20 8.18
N THR A 346 -14.01 -20.67 9.25
CA THR A 346 -15.08 -19.95 9.95
C THR A 346 -14.49 -18.94 10.93
N LEU A 347 -15.10 -17.74 10.97
CA LEU A 347 -14.73 -16.63 11.84
C LEU A 347 -15.71 -16.53 13.01
N GLU A 348 -15.30 -16.96 14.20
CA GLU A 348 -16.10 -16.85 15.43
C GLU A 348 -15.96 -15.43 16.00
N ALA A 349 -16.96 -14.57 15.76
CA ALA A 349 -16.98 -13.20 16.28
C ALA A 349 -17.00 -13.16 17.82
N GLN A 350 -16.15 -12.31 18.40
CA GLN A 350 -15.99 -12.15 19.85
C GLN A 350 -16.75 -10.93 20.37
N ALA A 351 -16.75 -10.72 21.70
CA ALA A 351 -17.36 -9.52 22.30
C ALA A 351 -16.64 -8.22 21.87
N GLU A 352 -15.30 -8.25 21.84
CA GLU A 352 -14.46 -7.16 21.36
C GLU A 352 -14.72 -6.84 19.87
N GLN A 353 -14.96 -5.56 19.56
CA GLN A 353 -15.26 -5.11 18.19
C GLN A 353 -14.21 -5.60 17.18
N SER A 354 -14.66 -5.99 15.99
CA SER A 354 -13.82 -6.47 14.88
C SER A 354 -12.98 -7.71 15.21
N THR A 355 -13.17 -8.36 16.36
CA THR A 355 -12.30 -9.45 16.83
C THR A 355 -12.94 -10.81 16.56
N PHE A 356 -12.17 -11.72 15.98
CA PHE A 356 -12.61 -13.05 15.58
C PHE A 356 -11.60 -14.10 16.01
N LYS A 357 -12.09 -15.28 16.44
CA LYS A 357 -11.27 -16.49 16.54
C LYS A 357 -11.41 -17.31 15.26
N VAL A 358 -10.35 -18.03 14.91
CA VAL A 358 -10.28 -18.94 13.77
C VAL A 358 -9.57 -20.21 14.21
N THR A 359 -10.21 -21.36 14.05
CA THR A 359 -9.60 -22.67 14.30
C THR A 359 -8.93 -23.16 13.01
N MET A 360 -7.61 -23.23 13.02
CA MET A 360 -6.79 -23.48 11.84
C MET A 360 -6.96 -24.92 11.32
N ASN A 361 -7.57 -25.08 10.15
CA ASN A 361 -7.77 -26.39 9.51
C ASN A 361 -6.81 -26.66 8.33
N GLY A 362 -6.35 -25.59 7.69
CA GLY A 362 -5.41 -25.55 6.56
C GLY A 362 -4.77 -24.17 6.48
N ASN A 363 -4.08 -23.86 5.37
CA ASN A 363 -3.60 -22.50 5.12
C ASN A 363 -4.77 -21.52 4.99
N PHE A 364 -4.57 -20.28 5.41
CA PHE A 364 -5.59 -19.25 5.45
C PHE A 364 -5.09 -17.94 4.82
N HIS A 365 -5.33 -17.80 3.53
CA HIS A 365 -5.04 -16.56 2.81
C HIS A 365 -6.26 -15.62 2.94
N LEU A 366 -6.05 -14.31 3.12
CA LEU A 366 -7.11 -13.39 3.56
C LEU A 366 -7.67 -12.43 2.48
N ALA A 367 -7.45 -12.67 1.19
CA ALA A 367 -8.05 -11.83 0.16
C ALA A 367 -9.59 -11.88 0.20
N GLY A 368 -10.23 -10.80 -0.26
CA GLY A 368 -11.69 -10.66 -0.26
C GLY A 368 -12.33 -10.43 1.13
N ALA A 369 -11.53 -10.33 2.20
CA ALA A 369 -12.02 -10.13 3.56
C ALA A 369 -12.95 -8.90 3.71
N PHE A 370 -12.71 -7.82 2.97
CA PHE A 370 -13.51 -6.60 3.03
C PHE A 370 -14.22 -6.31 1.70
N SER A 371 -15.47 -5.88 1.79
CA SER A 371 -16.30 -5.48 0.64
C SER A 371 -16.99 -4.15 0.91
N LYS A 372 -17.18 -3.34 -0.14
CA LYS A 372 -17.90 -2.06 -0.02
C LYS A 372 -19.38 -2.34 0.17
N THR A 373 -19.99 -1.64 1.12
CA THR A 373 -21.43 -1.74 1.42
C THR A 373 -22.07 -0.36 1.38
N ASN A 374 -23.38 -0.32 1.14
CA ASN A 374 -24.14 0.93 1.28
C ASN A 374 -24.64 1.08 2.72
N PRO A 375 -24.86 2.32 3.20
CA PRO A 375 -25.68 2.58 4.38
C PRO A 375 -26.99 1.78 4.34
N GLN A 376 -27.32 1.13 5.44
CA GLN A 376 -28.57 0.39 5.59
C GLN A 376 -29.66 1.36 6.05
N ILE A 377 -30.82 1.35 5.39
CA ILE A 377 -31.86 2.37 5.62
C ILE A 377 -33.20 1.68 5.87
N LYS A 378 -33.93 2.15 6.87
CA LYS A 378 -35.32 1.77 7.16
C LYS A 378 -36.19 3.00 7.35
N VAL A 379 -37.36 2.98 6.71
CA VAL A 379 -38.44 3.97 6.88
C VAL A 379 -39.65 3.23 7.44
N SER A 380 -40.26 3.76 8.51
CA SER A 380 -41.45 3.20 9.16
C SER A 380 -42.37 4.30 9.71
N GLU A 381 -43.65 3.99 9.87
CA GLU A 381 -44.69 4.84 10.48
C GLU A 381 -44.86 6.28 9.93
N SER A 382 -44.29 6.60 8.76
CA SER A 382 -44.47 7.91 8.12
C SER A 382 -45.58 7.93 7.08
N SER A 383 -46.33 9.03 7.04
CA SER A 383 -47.43 9.26 6.09
C SER A 383 -47.07 10.25 4.97
N ASN A 384 -45.94 10.96 5.11
CA ASN A 384 -45.46 11.94 4.15
C ASN A 384 -44.00 11.73 3.70
N VAL A 385 -43.26 10.78 4.29
CA VAL A 385 -41.93 10.37 3.82
C VAL A 385 -41.99 8.94 3.31
N SER A 386 -41.79 8.75 2.00
CA SER A 386 -41.82 7.41 1.36
C SER A 386 -40.44 6.77 1.21
N GLY A 387 -39.38 7.51 1.50
CA GLY A 387 -37.99 7.08 1.27
C GLY A 387 -36.99 8.03 1.91
N LEU A 388 -35.80 7.50 2.20
CA LEU A 388 -34.67 8.22 2.78
C LEU A 388 -33.40 7.83 2.00
N GLY A 389 -32.63 8.84 1.59
CA GLY A 389 -31.27 8.72 1.08
C GLY A 389 -30.29 9.48 1.95
N VAL A 390 -29.04 9.03 1.99
CA VAL A 390 -27.94 9.67 2.73
C VAL A 390 -26.68 9.71 1.87
N SER A 391 -25.83 10.71 2.08
CA SER A 391 -24.48 10.76 1.52
C SER A 391 -23.49 11.48 2.45
N GLY A 392 -22.20 11.19 2.28
CA GLY A 392 -21.12 11.71 3.14
C GLY A 392 -20.85 10.90 4.41
N THR A 393 -21.58 9.81 4.66
CA THR A 393 -21.43 8.91 5.82
C THR A 393 -19.98 8.50 6.07
N ASP A 394 -19.27 8.12 5.01
CA ASP A 394 -17.90 7.61 5.08
C ASP A 394 -16.92 8.66 5.67
N ALA A 395 -17.23 9.96 5.55
CA ALA A 395 -16.40 11.04 6.08
C ALA A 395 -16.59 11.29 7.58
N ALA A 396 -17.65 10.73 8.18
CA ALA A 396 -17.99 10.84 9.59
C ALA A 396 -17.62 9.59 10.41
N LEU A 397 -17.20 8.51 9.75
CA LEU A 397 -16.80 7.23 10.36
C LEU A 397 -15.28 7.05 10.37
N THR A 398 -14.79 6.24 11.31
CA THR A 398 -13.41 5.70 11.32
C THR A 398 -13.35 4.28 10.77
N THR A 399 -14.41 3.49 10.95
CA THR A 399 -14.51 2.08 10.57
C THR A 399 -15.97 1.70 10.32
N GLY A 400 -16.18 0.68 9.49
CA GLY A 400 -17.48 0.08 9.27
C GLY A 400 -18.43 0.93 8.40
N ASN A 401 -19.74 0.76 8.63
CA ASN A 401 -20.79 1.50 7.91
C ASN A 401 -21.84 2.01 8.90
N VAL A 402 -23.02 2.42 8.43
CA VAL A 402 -24.12 2.90 9.25
C VAL A 402 -25.46 2.24 8.89
N ALA A 403 -26.27 2.04 9.91
CA ALA A 403 -27.71 1.87 9.80
C ALA A 403 -28.40 3.19 10.16
N ILE A 404 -29.39 3.61 9.37
CA ILE A 404 -30.18 4.83 9.58
C ILE A 404 -31.66 4.52 9.57
N GLY A 405 -32.32 4.72 10.71
CA GLY A 405 -33.77 4.53 10.86
C GLY A 405 -34.47 5.88 10.78
N LEU A 406 -35.58 5.95 10.02
CA LEU A 406 -36.53 7.05 10.04
C LEU A 406 -37.89 6.51 10.50
N GLU A 407 -38.42 7.09 11.57
CA GLU A 407 -39.74 6.76 12.11
C GLU A 407 -40.63 8.00 12.12
N GLY A 408 -41.76 7.93 11.42
CA GLY A 408 -42.75 9.00 11.36
C GLY A 408 -43.66 9.08 12.58
N GLY A 409 -44.74 9.85 12.45
CA GLY A 409 -45.79 9.95 13.47
C GLY A 409 -45.37 10.60 14.81
N LYS A 410 -44.18 11.20 14.89
CA LYS A 410 -43.66 11.84 16.11
C LYS A 410 -44.46 13.10 16.45
N THR A 411 -44.44 13.51 17.71
CA THR A 411 -45.26 14.64 18.19
C THR A 411 -44.75 15.97 17.64
N ASN A 412 -45.53 16.59 16.76
CA ASN A 412 -45.21 17.90 16.18
C ASN A 412 -44.95 18.97 17.26
N PRO A 413 -43.84 19.72 17.19
CA PRO A 413 -43.62 20.91 18.01
C PRO A 413 -44.72 21.95 17.78
N LYS A 414 -45.01 22.76 18.82
CA LYS A 414 -46.02 23.83 18.73
C LYS A 414 -45.60 24.86 17.68
N ASN A 415 -46.53 25.30 16.82
CA ASN A 415 -46.27 26.26 15.73
C ASN A 415 -45.51 27.52 16.19
N ALA A 416 -45.81 28.06 17.38
CA ALA A 416 -45.09 29.22 17.92
C ALA A 416 -43.59 28.93 18.20
N ALA A 417 -43.24 27.71 18.60
CA ALA A 417 -41.85 27.29 18.82
C ALA A 417 -41.12 27.05 17.48
N ILE A 418 -41.83 26.49 16.48
CA ILE A 418 -41.34 26.38 15.09
C ILE A 418 -41.06 27.78 14.52
N GLN A 419 -42.02 28.70 14.61
CA GLN A 419 -41.86 30.10 14.18
C GLN A 419 -40.69 30.79 14.90
N THR A 420 -40.49 30.53 16.20
CA THR A 420 -39.34 31.04 16.94
C THR A 420 -38.01 30.52 16.37
N ALA A 421 -37.95 29.25 15.97
CA ALA A 421 -36.76 28.61 15.39
C ALA A 421 -36.46 29.03 13.93
N MET A 422 -37.48 29.46 13.18
CA MET A 422 -37.35 30.09 11.85
C MET A 422 -36.88 31.55 11.93
N GLY A 423 -37.04 32.20 13.09
CA GLY A 423 -36.56 33.56 13.34
C GLY A 423 -37.14 34.59 12.38
N ASN A 424 -36.31 35.07 11.44
CA ASN A 424 -36.71 36.06 10.43
C ASN A 424 -37.75 35.50 9.44
N ASP A 425 -37.71 34.20 9.13
CA ASP A 425 -38.62 33.52 8.20
C ASP A 425 -39.96 33.15 8.86
N SER A 426 -40.17 33.52 10.14
CA SER A 426 -41.36 33.17 10.93
C SER A 426 -42.69 33.61 10.32
N SER A 427 -42.71 34.69 9.53
CA SER A 427 -43.89 35.15 8.77
C SER A 427 -44.25 34.25 7.60
N ASP A 428 -43.33 33.40 7.14
CA ASP A 428 -43.48 32.57 5.96
C ASP A 428 -43.90 31.13 6.29
N PHE A 429 -43.90 30.75 7.57
CA PHE A 429 -44.54 29.52 8.03
C PHE A 429 -45.99 29.41 7.55
N VAL A 430 -46.34 28.30 6.91
CA VAL A 430 -47.72 27.99 6.49
C VAL A 430 -48.32 26.91 7.38
N SER A 431 -47.66 25.75 7.47
CA SER A 431 -48.12 24.61 8.28
C SER A 431 -47.03 23.57 8.51
N THR A 432 -47.21 22.74 9.54
CA THR A 432 -46.43 21.52 9.75
C THR A 432 -46.98 20.40 8.87
N VAL A 433 -46.09 19.59 8.28
CA VAL A 433 -46.44 18.38 7.53
C VAL A 433 -46.43 17.17 8.46
N GLU A 434 -45.26 16.85 9.01
CA GLU A 434 -45.01 15.70 9.88
C GLU A 434 -43.70 15.93 10.65
N THR A 435 -43.55 15.30 11.82
CA THR A 435 -42.25 15.18 12.50
C THR A 435 -41.80 13.72 12.43
N VAL A 436 -40.55 13.53 12.00
CA VAL A 436 -39.91 12.22 11.86
C VAL A 436 -38.67 12.18 12.73
N GLU A 437 -38.46 11.08 13.46
CA GLU A 437 -37.21 10.84 14.17
C GLU A 437 -36.23 10.18 13.20
N ILE A 438 -35.01 10.70 13.09
CA ILE A 438 -33.94 10.05 12.32
C ILE A 438 -32.83 9.65 13.29
N THR A 439 -32.55 8.35 13.35
CA THR A 439 -31.51 7.73 14.18
C THR A 439 -30.36 7.23 13.32
N MET A 440 -29.12 7.26 13.83
CA MET A 440 -27.97 6.63 13.18
C MET A 440 -27.21 5.72 14.15
N THR A 441 -26.85 4.53 13.69
CA THR A 441 -26.01 3.56 14.40
C THR A 441 -24.82 3.21 13.51
N ASN A 442 -23.58 3.36 14.00
CA ASN A 442 -22.42 2.80 13.33
C ASN A 442 -22.43 1.28 13.52
N ILE A 443 -22.27 0.55 12.42
CA ILE A 443 -22.35 -0.92 12.36
C ILE A 443 -21.06 -1.52 11.80
N ILE A 444 -20.59 -2.58 12.46
CA ILE A 444 -19.47 -3.40 12.03
C ILE A 444 -19.96 -4.84 11.94
N SER A 445 -20.06 -5.38 10.73
CA SER A 445 -20.53 -6.73 10.49
C SER A 445 -19.62 -7.79 11.11
N LYS A 446 -20.24 -8.75 11.78
CA LYS A 446 -19.65 -10.03 12.23
C LYS A 446 -19.60 -11.06 11.09
N GLY A 447 -19.92 -10.66 9.86
CA GLY A 447 -19.96 -11.51 8.67
C GLY A 447 -21.27 -12.30 8.51
N GLY A 448 -22.27 -12.07 9.35
CA GLY A 448 -23.59 -12.70 9.26
C GLY A 448 -24.46 -12.11 8.14
N ASN A 449 -25.49 -12.86 7.75
CA ASN A 449 -26.43 -12.45 6.69
C ASN A 449 -27.55 -11.53 7.20
N GLY A 450 -28.11 -10.71 6.31
CA GLY A 450 -29.25 -9.82 6.61
C GLY A 450 -28.83 -8.43 7.08
N ASP A 451 -29.77 -7.49 7.00
CA ASP A 451 -29.60 -6.11 7.49
C ASP A 451 -29.70 -6.01 9.02
N TYR A 452 -29.16 -4.93 9.58
CA TYR A 452 -29.21 -4.59 10.99
C TYR A 452 -30.63 -4.51 11.57
N PHE A 453 -31.59 -4.00 10.80
CA PHE A 453 -32.97 -3.79 11.29
C PHE A 453 -33.79 -5.08 11.41
N SER A 454 -33.30 -6.17 10.83
CA SER A 454 -33.86 -7.52 10.96
C SER A 454 -32.94 -8.47 11.74
N ASN A 455 -31.62 -8.20 11.79
CA ASN A 455 -30.59 -9.09 12.31
C ASN A 455 -29.48 -8.35 13.10
N GLU A 456 -29.84 -7.45 14.02
CA GLU A 456 -28.90 -6.67 14.86
C GLU A 456 -27.74 -7.50 15.44
N GLY A 457 -28.03 -8.73 15.91
CA GLY A 457 -27.03 -9.63 16.48
C GLY A 457 -25.82 -9.95 15.58
N ASN A 458 -25.95 -9.77 14.26
CA ASN A 458 -24.89 -9.93 13.27
C ASN A 458 -23.93 -8.74 13.18
N TYR A 459 -24.08 -7.70 14.01
CA TYR A 459 -23.25 -6.50 14.03
C TYR A 459 -22.69 -6.21 15.43
N TRP A 460 -21.51 -5.57 15.49
CA TRP A 460 -21.17 -4.69 16.62
C TRP A 460 -21.72 -3.30 16.32
N THR A 461 -22.21 -2.61 17.34
CA THR A 461 -23.07 -1.43 17.19
C THR A 461 -22.59 -0.30 18.08
N ASN A 462 -22.68 0.94 17.59
CA ASN A 462 -22.47 2.15 18.37
C ASN A 462 -23.46 3.23 17.92
N ASN A 463 -24.41 3.59 18.78
CA ASN A 463 -25.41 4.62 18.48
C ASN A 463 -24.74 5.99 18.43
N MET A 464 -25.19 6.84 17.50
CA MET A 464 -24.63 8.18 17.30
C MET A 464 -25.76 9.21 17.32
N THR A 465 -25.61 10.22 18.19
CA THR A 465 -26.48 11.41 18.26
C THR A 465 -25.85 12.61 17.56
N ASP A 466 -24.53 12.60 17.38
CA ASP A 466 -23.70 13.73 16.97
C ASP A 466 -22.58 13.26 16.04
N LEU A 467 -22.24 14.08 15.04
CA LEU A 467 -21.11 13.88 14.14
C LEU A 467 -20.11 15.04 14.21
N THR A 468 -18.85 14.72 13.94
CA THR A 468 -17.78 15.72 13.76
C THR A 468 -17.81 16.41 12.38
N LYS A 469 -18.63 15.90 11.45
CA LYS A 469 -18.92 16.49 10.13
C LYS A 469 -20.38 16.17 9.76
N PRO A 470 -21.14 17.11 9.18
CA PRO A 470 -22.51 16.84 8.77
C PRO A 470 -22.59 15.86 7.59
N VAL A 471 -23.68 15.08 7.55
CA VAL A 471 -24.09 14.27 6.40
C VAL A 471 -25.22 14.97 5.63
N SER A 472 -25.34 14.66 4.34
CA SER A 472 -26.43 15.15 3.51
C SER A 472 -27.55 14.11 3.43
N PHE A 473 -28.76 14.51 3.81
CA PHE A 473 -29.97 13.73 3.80
C PHE A 473 -30.89 14.14 2.65
N SER A 474 -31.60 13.18 2.08
CA SER A 474 -32.65 13.41 1.08
C SER A 474 -33.90 12.60 1.43
N LEU A 475 -35.01 13.28 1.73
CA LEU A 475 -36.29 12.65 2.01
C LEU A 475 -37.17 12.64 0.75
N SER A 476 -37.81 11.53 0.44
CA SER A 476 -38.84 11.46 -0.59
C SER A 476 -40.17 11.96 -0.02
N VAL A 477 -40.55 13.19 -0.39
CA VAL A 477 -41.71 13.93 0.13
C VAL A 477 -42.59 14.35 -1.06
N PRO A 478 -43.80 13.80 -1.22
CA PRO A 478 -44.65 14.06 -2.39
C PRO A 478 -45.02 15.53 -2.54
N ASP A 479 -45.17 16.00 -3.78
CA ASP A 479 -45.52 17.40 -4.04
C ASP A 479 -46.99 17.68 -3.69
N LYS A 480 -47.19 18.22 -2.49
CA LYS A 480 -48.49 18.71 -2.00
C LYS A 480 -48.45 20.23 -1.79
N LEU A 481 -47.60 20.97 -2.52
CA LEU A 481 -47.38 22.41 -2.35
C LEU A 481 -48.32 23.27 -3.21
N SER A 482 -48.57 24.50 -2.76
CA SER A 482 -49.12 25.58 -3.59
C SER A 482 -48.01 26.22 -4.44
N THR A 483 -48.34 26.92 -5.53
CA THR A 483 -47.37 27.54 -6.46
C THR A 483 -46.44 28.60 -5.85
N SER A 484 -46.70 29.02 -4.61
CA SER A 484 -45.87 29.96 -3.83
C SER A 484 -45.43 29.35 -2.49
N GLU A 485 -45.31 28.03 -2.41
CA GLU A 485 -44.83 27.29 -1.23
C GLU A 485 -43.58 26.44 -1.56
N THR A 486 -42.82 26.12 -0.53
CA THR A 486 -41.72 25.15 -0.53
C THR A 486 -41.70 24.39 0.79
N TYR A 487 -41.01 23.25 0.85
CA TYR A 487 -40.73 22.57 2.10
C TYR A 487 -39.44 23.09 2.76
N SER A 488 -39.42 23.07 4.09
CA SER A 488 -38.23 23.31 4.92
C SER A 488 -38.19 22.33 6.10
N ILE A 489 -37.09 22.32 6.84
CA ILE A 489 -36.80 21.41 7.95
C ILE A 489 -36.52 22.22 9.22
N VAL A 490 -37.23 21.93 10.30
CA VAL A 490 -36.86 22.38 11.66
C VAL A 490 -36.42 21.17 12.47
N ARG A 491 -35.14 21.12 12.83
CA ARG A 491 -34.57 20.09 13.71
C ARG A 491 -34.89 20.41 15.16
N ASN A 492 -35.23 19.38 15.95
CA ASN A 492 -35.31 19.44 17.40
C ASN A 492 -34.27 18.49 17.99
N HIS A 493 -33.22 19.01 18.61
CA HIS A 493 -32.15 18.24 19.25
C HIS A 493 -31.99 18.71 20.71
N ASP A 494 -32.10 17.79 21.66
CA ASP A 494 -32.12 18.06 23.11
C ASP A 494 -33.08 19.19 23.54
N GLY A 495 -34.23 19.29 22.86
CA GLY A 495 -35.24 20.33 23.08
C GLY A 495 -34.92 21.69 22.44
N LYS A 496 -33.76 21.85 21.79
CA LYS A 496 -33.41 23.04 20.99
C LYS A 496 -33.93 22.87 19.57
N LEU A 497 -34.86 23.74 19.19
CA LEU A 497 -35.38 23.86 17.82
C LEU A 497 -34.50 24.80 16.97
N GLU A 498 -34.29 24.43 15.70
CA GLU A 498 -33.43 25.15 14.75
C GLU A 498 -33.88 24.89 13.30
N GLU A 499 -34.19 25.92 12.51
CA GLU A 499 -34.42 25.74 11.06
C GLU A 499 -33.10 25.41 10.35
N LEU A 500 -33.09 24.34 9.56
CA LEU A 500 -31.95 23.92 8.74
C LEU A 500 -32.16 24.37 7.29
N ALA A 501 -31.06 24.77 6.64
CA ALA A 501 -31.07 25.07 5.21
C ALA A 501 -31.42 23.80 4.42
N ALA A 502 -32.57 23.83 3.75
CA ALA A 502 -33.11 22.72 2.97
C ALA A 502 -33.54 23.19 1.57
N THR A 503 -33.47 22.27 0.60
CA THR A 503 -33.85 22.49 -0.79
C THR A 503 -34.86 21.43 -1.21
N TYR A 504 -36.03 21.84 -1.68
CA TYR A 504 -37.01 20.94 -2.29
C TYR A 504 -36.89 20.91 -3.82
N SER A 505 -37.05 19.71 -4.39
CA SER A 505 -37.06 19.45 -5.82
C SER A 505 -38.36 18.75 -6.19
N ALA A 506 -39.33 19.50 -6.71
CA ALA A 506 -40.64 18.98 -7.12
C ALA A 506 -40.54 17.96 -8.27
N SER A 507 -39.57 18.11 -9.18
CA SER A 507 -39.35 17.17 -10.29
C SER A 507 -38.81 15.80 -9.87
N THR A 508 -38.37 15.66 -8.61
CA THR A 508 -37.89 14.39 -8.04
C THR A 508 -38.55 14.06 -6.69
N GLU A 509 -39.58 14.83 -6.30
CA GLU A 509 -40.24 14.79 -4.98
C GLU A 509 -39.24 14.66 -3.81
N THR A 510 -38.14 15.41 -3.84
CA THR A 510 -37.01 15.25 -2.89
C THR A 510 -36.79 16.50 -2.05
N LEU A 511 -36.76 16.36 -0.73
CA LEU A 511 -36.34 17.38 0.23
C LEU A 511 -34.94 17.06 0.76
N THR A 512 -33.94 17.84 0.34
CA THR A 512 -32.53 17.63 0.71
C THR A 512 -32.06 18.66 1.73
N PHE A 513 -31.37 18.22 2.78
CA PHE A 513 -30.79 19.08 3.82
C PHE A 513 -29.49 18.47 4.39
N SER A 514 -28.70 19.29 5.10
CA SER A 514 -27.44 18.86 5.73
C SER A 514 -27.59 18.88 7.25
N SER A 515 -27.08 17.87 7.96
CA SER A 515 -27.16 17.80 9.42
C SER A 515 -26.03 17.02 10.07
N ASP A 516 -25.59 17.49 11.23
CA ASP A 516 -24.54 16.95 12.11
C ASP A 516 -25.09 16.22 13.34
N LYS A 517 -26.42 16.15 13.52
CA LYS A 517 -27.08 15.61 14.73
C LYS A 517 -28.30 14.77 14.40
N PHE A 518 -28.51 13.65 15.08
CA PHE A 518 -29.62 12.70 14.83
C PHE A 518 -30.68 12.80 15.92
N SER A 519 -31.89 13.20 15.55
CA SER A 519 -32.97 13.60 16.47
C SER A 519 -34.31 13.71 15.70
N ASP A 520 -35.30 14.40 16.26
CA ASP A 520 -36.53 14.79 15.59
C ASP A 520 -36.28 15.85 14.49
N TYR A 521 -36.97 15.69 13.36
CA TYR A 521 -37.00 16.61 12.23
C TYR A 521 -38.45 16.89 11.83
N THR A 522 -38.88 18.14 12.00
CA THR A 522 -40.20 18.62 11.60
C THR A 522 -40.15 19.16 10.18
N ILE A 523 -40.83 18.47 9.26
CA ILE A 523 -41.05 18.93 7.89
C ILE A 523 -42.15 20.00 7.92
N ILE A 524 -41.88 21.19 7.40
CA ILE A 524 -42.82 22.31 7.35
C ILE A 524 -43.02 22.80 5.92
N LYS A 525 -44.20 23.35 5.65
CA LYS A 525 -44.43 24.23 4.51
C LYS A 525 -44.08 25.67 4.89
N LYS A 526 -43.28 26.34 4.07
CA LYS A 526 -43.13 27.80 4.11
C LYS A 526 -43.36 28.43 2.74
N LYS A 527 -43.67 29.73 2.72
CA LYS A 527 -43.82 30.49 1.47
C LYS A 527 -42.48 30.53 0.72
N THR A 528 -42.54 30.55 -0.60
CA THR A 528 -41.39 30.84 -1.44
C THR A 528 -41.06 32.33 -1.31
N ALA A 529 -39.80 32.66 -1.05
CA ALA A 529 -39.38 34.05 -0.85
C ALA A 529 -39.66 34.93 -2.08
N SER A 530 -40.63 35.83 -1.97
CA SER A 530 -40.96 36.79 -3.03
C SER A 530 -39.79 37.71 -3.32
N THR A 531 -39.24 37.64 -4.53
CA THR A 531 -38.23 38.59 -5.03
C THR A 531 -38.82 40.00 -5.07
N SER A 532 -38.58 40.76 -4.00
CA SER A 532 -39.01 42.15 -3.88
C SER A 532 -38.13 43.03 -4.76
N ASP A 533 -38.63 43.42 -5.93
CA ASP A 533 -37.94 44.27 -6.89
C ASP A 533 -37.47 45.60 -6.25
N LYS A 534 -36.17 45.69 -5.97
CA LYS A 534 -35.48 46.95 -5.65
C LYS A 534 -34.62 47.38 -6.83
N ASN A 535 -35.28 47.62 -7.96
CA ASN A 535 -34.68 48.36 -9.07
C ASN A 535 -34.41 49.81 -8.63
N SER A 536 -33.14 50.13 -8.38
CA SER A 536 -32.65 51.51 -8.22
C SER A 536 -31.41 51.69 -9.08
N SER A 537 -31.65 52.03 -10.34
CA SER A 537 -30.62 52.20 -11.36
C SER A 537 -29.70 53.38 -11.07
N SER A 538 -28.39 53.14 -10.97
CA SER A 538 -27.39 54.14 -11.37
C SER A 538 -26.12 53.46 -11.91
N GLU A 539 -25.98 53.46 -13.23
CA GLU A 539 -24.74 53.07 -13.89
C GLU A 539 -23.68 54.17 -13.73
N ARG A 540 -22.42 53.78 -13.49
CA ARG A 540 -21.27 54.25 -14.28
C ARG A 540 -20.01 53.41 -14.01
N LYS A 541 -19.08 53.44 -14.96
CA LYS A 541 -18.00 52.46 -15.14
C LYS A 541 -16.64 53.15 -15.27
N SER A 542 -15.57 52.39 -15.01
CA SER A 542 -14.17 52.61 -15.46
C SER A 542 -13.33 53.76 -14.84
N SER A 543 -12.50 53.36 -13.86
CA SER A 543 -11.02 53.36 -13.90
C SER A 543 -10.18 54.66 -13.88
N SER A 544 -9.23 54.67 -12.92
CA SER A 544 -7.84 55.24 -12.96
C SER A 544 -7.67 56.73 -13.29
N SER A 545 -6.87 57.50 -12.52
CA SER A 545 -5.42 57.27 -12.43
C SER A 545 -4.73 57.85 -11.17
N SER A 546 -3.43 57.57 -11.08
CA SER A 546 -2.45 57.96 -10.04
C SER A 546 -2.13 59.46 -9.93
N SER A 547 -1.69 59.90 -8.75
CA SER A 547 -0.73 61.00 -8.59
C SER A 547 0.24 60.71 -7.42
N SER A 548 1.40 61.38 -7.39
CA SER A 548 2.54 61.00 -6.54
C SER A 548 3.47 62.18 -6.18
N SER A 549 3.92 62.23 -4.93
CA SER A 549 5.03 63.06 -4.40
C SER A 549 5.48 62.43 -3.07
N SER A 550 6.75 62.12 -2.77
CA SER A 550 7.97 62.97 -2.70
C SER A 550 7.86 64.08 -1.63
N SER A 551 8.90 64.41 -0.83
CA SER A 551 10.34 64.08 -0.87
C SER A 551 10.99 64.06 0.55
N SER A 552 12.05 63.26 0.80
CA SER A 552 13.50 63.63 0.91
C SER A 552 14.07 64.13 2.26
N ASP A 553 15.14 63.43 2.72
CA ASP A 553 16.40 63.94 3.32
C ASP A 553 16.53 64.59 4.73
N SER A 554 16.89 63.71 5.68
CA SER A 554 18.17 63.75 6.45
C SER A 554 18.49 64.81 7.54
N LYS A 555 18.87 64.34 8.75
CA LYS A 555 20.24 64.56 9.35
C LYS A 555 20.49 63.94 10.75
N LYS A 556 21.42 62.97 10.78
CA LYS A 556 22.59 62.74 11.69
C LYS A 556 22.64 63.31 13.14
N SER A 557 23.15 62.45 14.05
CA SER A 557 23.72 62.71 15.42
C SER A 557 22.71 63.05 16.53
N SER A 558 22.95 62.75 17.82
CA SER A 558 24.22 62.50 18.56
C SER A 558 24.15 61.33 19.57
N SER A 559 25.01 61.28 20.60
CA SER A 559 25.34 60.08 21.42
C SER A 559 25.48 60.33 22.93
N SER A 560 25.62 59.23 23.70
CA SER A 560 25.92 59.14 25.16
C SER A 560 24.72 59.32 26.13
N GLY A 561 24.58 58.55 27.22
CA GLY A 561 25.31 57.33 27.61
C GLY A 561 25.30 57.01 29.13
N LYS A 562 25.36 55.70 29.47
CA LYS A 562 25.55 55.13 30.84
C LYS A 562 24.38 55.34 31.84
N ASN A 563 24.18 54.52 32.89
CA ASN A 563 24.97 53.42 33.48
C ASN A 563 24.09 52.40 34.28
N THR A 564 24.61 51.19 34.56
CA THR A 564 24.34 50.31 35.76
C THR A 564 22.90 49.81 36.07
N THR A 565 22.62 48.53 36.41
CA THR A 565 23.44 47.28 36.43
C THR A 565 22.57 46.00 36.45
N SER A 566 23.17 44.87 36.03
CA SER A 566 22.92 43.49 36.48
C SER A 566 21.50 42.86 36.44
N SER A 567 21.22 42.05 35.42
CA SER A 567 21.30 40.56 35.52
C SER A 567 20.70 39.84 34.28
N GLY A 568 21.19 38.65 33.95
CA GLY A 568 20.38 37.59 33.32
C GLY A 568 20.21 37.53 31.78
N GLN A 569 21.19 36.95 31.09
CA GLN A 569 21.08 36.26 29.77
C GLN A 569 20.69 37.07 28.51
N ASN A 570 21.03 36.49 27.35
CA ASN A 570 21.00 37.11 26.02
C ASN A 570 19.66 36.93 25.27
N THR A 571 19.34 37.96 24.49
CA THR A 571 18.48 37.94 23.28
C THR A 571 18.89 36.84 22.29
N SER A 572 18.00 36.15 21.55
CA SER A 572 16.81 36.57 20.77
C SER A 572 17.11 37.12 19.38
N THR A 573 16.46 36.50 18.38
CA THR A 573 15.89 37.19 17.21
C THR A 573 14.41 36.79 17.15
N ASP A 574 13.44 37.70 17.27
CA ASP A 574 12.98 38.69 16.26
C ASP A 574 12.36 38.02 15.01
N LYS A 575 11.10 38.28 14.58
CA LYS A 575 10.13 39.33 14.96
C LYS A 575 8.67 38.85 15.00
N ASN A 576 7.86 39.58 15.77
CA ASN A 576 6.40 39.62 15.70
C ASN A 576 5.95 40.86 14.87
N THR A 577 4.84 40.79 14.11
CA THR A 577 3.69 41.74 14.19
C THR A 577 2.60 41.50 13.13
N ASN A 578 1.36 41.34 13.62
CA ASN A 578 0.12 42.02 13.18
C ASN A 578 -0.50 41.80 11.77
N ASN A 579 -1.52 40.93 11.77
CA ASN A 579 -2.95 41.30 11.57
C ASN A 579 -3.55 41.57 10.17
N SER A 580 -4.77 41.03 9.99
CA SER A 580 -5.83 41.37 9.03
C SER A 580 -5.63 41.11 7.52
N SER A 581 -6.43 40.20 6.98
CA SER A 581 -6.96 40.28 5.60
C SER A 581 -8.24 39.43 5.46
N ALA A 582 -9.17 39.89 4.63
CA ALA A 582 -10.53 39.33 4.52
C ALA A 582 -10.67 38.19 3.50
N VAL A 583 -11.76 37.43 3.64
CA VAL A 583 -12.15 36.31 2.76
C VAL A 583 -12.32 36.76 1.31
N LYS A 584 -11.80 35.95 0.37
CA LYS A 584 -12.21 35.94 -1.05
C LYS A 584 -12.37 34.51 -1.54
N SER A 585 -13.50 34.22 -2.17
CA SER A 585 -13.84 32.90 -2.72
C SER A 585 -13.09 32.63 -4.04
N PRO A 586 -12.51 31.44 -4.25
CA PRO A 586 -12.17 30.94 -5.57
C PRO A 586 -13.43 30.48 -6.31
N LYS A 587 -13.48 30.68 -7.63
CA LYS A 587 -14.35 29.89 -8.51
C LYS A 587 -13.59 28.65 -8.97
N THR A 588 -14.25 27.50 -8.92
CA THR A 588 -14.02 26.42 -9.90
C THR A 588 -15.37 25.86 -10.34
N GLY A 589 -15.51 25.65 -11.64
CA GLY A 589 -16.50 24.79 -12.23
C GLY A 589 -15.77 23.99 -13.30
N ASP A 590 -15.88 22.67 -13.26
CA ASP A 590 -15.18 21.75 -14.18
C ASP A 590 -16.20 20.67 -14.62
N PRO A 591 -16.49 20.51 -15.92
CA PRO A 591 -17.78 19.95 -16.37
C PRO A 591 -17.86 18.41 -16.43
N ASN A 592 -16.97 17.67 -15.77
CA ASN A 592 -16.82 16.22 -15.99
C ASN A 592 -17.80 15.31 -15.21
N GLU A 593 -18.46 15.80 -14.16
CA GLU A 593 -19.44 15.02 -13.37
C GLU A 593 -20.67 14.56 -14.19
N LEU A 594 -21.01 15.28 -15.26
CA LEU A 594 -22.27 15.10 -16.01
C LEU A 594 -22.43 13.75 -16.73
N ARG A 595 -21.38 12.89 -16.75
CA ARG A 595 -21.40 11.58 -17.41
C ARG A 595 -21.68 10.39 -16.48
N ILE A 596 -21.55 10.57 -15.16
CA ILE A 596 -21.72 9.47 -14.20
C ILE A 596 -23.21 9.22 -13.91
N TRP A 597 -24.02 10.28 -13.87
CA TRP A 597 -25.46 10.20 -13.58
C TRP A 597 -26.28 9.40 -14.61
N CYS A 598 -25.87 9.36 -15.88
CA CYS A 598 -26.61 8.66 -16.93
C CYS A 598 -26.64 7.12 -16.78
N PHE A 599 -25.71 6.52 -16.03
CA PHE A 599 -25.63 5.07 -15.89
C PHE A 599 -26.59 4.47 -14.85
N PHE A 600 -27.03 5.26 -13.86
CA PHE A 600 -27.93 4.76 -12.81
C PHE A 600 -29.41 4.65 -13.24
N PHE A 601 -29.80 5.26 -14.35
CA PHE A 601 -31.21 5.30 -14.80
C PHE A 601 -31.64 4.12 -15.71
N LEU A 602 -30.72 3.24 -16.10
CA LEU A 602 -31.00 2.13 -17.02
C LEU A 602 -31.20 0.76 -16.34
N ALA A 603 -30.94 0.65 -15.03
CA ALA A 603 -31.02 -0.62 -14.30
C ALA A 603 -32.39 -0.89 -13.63
N SER A 604 -33.22 0.14 -13.44
CA SER A 604 -34.46 0.07 -12.63
C SER A 604 -35.72 -0.32 -13.41
N LEU A 605 -35.67 -0.43 -14.74
CA LEU A 605 -36.81 -0.79 -15.60
C LEU A 605 -36.80 -2.26 -16.07
N GLY A 606 -35.90 -3.09 -15.54
CA GLY A 606 -35.67 -4.47 -16.01
C GLY A 606 -36.63 -5.55 -15.46
N TRP A 607 -37.56 -5.23 -14.55
CA TRP A 607 -38.32 -6.25 -13.80
C TRP A 607 -39.85 -6.08 -13.81
N LEU A 608 -40.45 -5.87 -14.99
CA LEU A 608 -41.89 -6.10 -15.15
C LEU A 608 -42.24 -6.57 -16.57
N GLY A 609 -42.42 -7.89 -16.76
CA GLY A 609 -43.00 -8.45 -17.99
C GLY A 609 -42.28 -9.66 -18.60
N PHE A 610 -42.46 -10.85 -18.02
CA PHE A 610 -42.36 -12.09 -18.80
C PHE A 610 -43.32 -13.18 -18.28
N LEU A 611 -44.62 -13.00 -18.56
CA LEU A 611 -45.65 -13.96 -18.23
C LEU A 611 -46.29 -14.54 -19.50
N GLY A 612 -45.99 -15.81 -19.79
CA GLY A 612 -46.77 -16.64 -20.72
C GLY A 612 -46.41 -16.57 -22.20
N TYR A 613 -45.63 -17.55 -22.67
CA TYR A 613 -45.99 -18.23 -23.93
C TYR A 613 -45.66 -19.73 -23.90
N TYR A 614 -46.66 -20.55 -23.58
CA TYR A 614 -46.58 -22.00 -23.71
C TYR A 614 -46.65 -22.39 -25.19
N LYS A 615 -45.65 -23.11 -25.73
CA LYS A 615 -45.82 -23.83 -27.00
C LYS A 615 -45.19 -25.23 -27.00
N LYS A 616 -46.04 -26.20 -26.65
CA LYS A 616 -45.83 -27.64 -26.76
C LYS A 616 -45.50 -28.06 -28.19
N LYS A 617 -44.39 -28.77 -28.41
CA LYS A 617 -44.19 -29.66 -29.56
C LYS A 617 -43.47 -30.93 -29.09
N SER A 618 -43.74 -32.05 -29.75
CA SER A 618 -43.51 -33.39 -29.21
C SER A 618 -42.80 -34.33 -30.17
N ILE A 619 -42.03 -35.28 -29.60
CA ILE A 619 -41.56 -36.55 -30.21
C ILE A 619 -40.49 -36.39 -31.31
N GLY A 620 -39.39 -37.17 -31.20
CA GLY A 620 -38.26 -37.11 -32.14
C GLY A 620 -37.36 -38.35 -32.26
N LYS A 621 -37.71 -39.47 -31.61
CA LYS A 621 -36.84 -40.63 -31.26
C LYS A 621 -35.83 -40.36 -30.15
#